data_AF-A0A1L7RP93-F1
#
_entry.id   AF-A0A1L7RP93-F1
#
_cell.length_a   1.000
_cell.length_b   1.000
_cell.length_c   1.000
_cell.angle_alpha   90.00
_cell.angle_beta   90.00
_cell.angle_gamma   90.00
#
_symmetry.space_group_name_H-M   'P 1'
#
loop_
_entity.id
_entity.type
_entity.pdbx_description
1 polymer ?
#
loop_
_entity_poly.entity_id
_entity_poly.type
_entity_poly.pdbx_seq_one_letter_code
_entity_poly.pdbx_strand_id
1 'polypeptide(L)' 'MATKTATTVAERELRVAEAIHSGEMEGLPVTAASRQDAQEYVAGNIDSDELVARARTRYGLD' A
#
# COMPACT_ATOMS: atom_id res chain seq x y z
N MET A 1 -11.60 0.87 -25.50
CA MET A 1 -11.33 1.45 -24.16
C MET A 1 -11.61 0.35 -23.14
N ALA A 2 -10.58 -0.28 -22.58
CA ALA A 2 -10.78 -1.29 -21.55
C ALA A 2 -11.09 -0.57 -20.23
N THR A 3 -12.31 -0.72 -19.72
CA THR A 3 -12.66 -0.33 -18.35
C THR A 3 -11.81 -1.17 -17.40
N LYS A 4 -10.80 -0.56 -16.79
CA LYS A 4 -10.01 -1.17 -15.72
C LYS A 4 -10.98 -1.39 -14.55
N THR A 5 -11.34 -2.64 -14.27
CA THR A 5 -12.20 -2.97 -13.12
C THR A 5 -11.56 -2.37 -11.87
N ALA A 6 -12.34 -1.64 -11.08
CA ALA A 6 -11.87 -1.06 -9.83
C ALA A 6 -11.47 -2.19 -8.88
N THR A 7 -10.25 -2.15 -8.34
CA THR A 7 -9.78 -3.10 -7.33
C THR A 7 -10.68 -2.99 -6.09
N THR A 8 -11.22 -4.12 -5.66
CA THR A 8 -12.07 -4.20 -4.47
C THR A 8 -11.26 -4.04 -3.18
N VAL A 9 -11.93 -3.74 -2.07
CA VAL A 9 -11.31 -3.65 -0.74
C VAL A 9 -10.57 -4.96 -0.39
N ALA A 10 -11.22 -6.12 -0.56
CA ALA A 10 -10.64 -7.42 -0.26
C ALA A 10 -9.37 -7.71 -1.08
N GLU A 11 -9.37 -7.30 -2.35
CA GLU A 11 -8.21 -7.40 -3.23
C GLU A 11 -7.06 -6.46 -2.82
N ARG A 12 -7.35 -5.33 -2.17
CA ARG A 12 -6.33 -4.44 -1.60
C ARG A 12 -5.79 -5.01 -0.28
N GLU A 13 -6.66 -5.54 0.58
CA GLU A 13 -6.28 -6.20 1.83
C GLU A 13 -5.31 -7.34 1.57
N LEU A 14 -5.63 -8.22 0.61
CA LEU A 14 -4.78 -9.34 0.23
C LEU A 14 -3.39 -8.85 -0.21
N ARG A 15 -3.33 -7.87 -1.13
CA ARG A 15 -2.06 -7.33 -1.63
C ARG A 15 -1.22 -6.67 -0.52
N VAL A 16 -1.86 -5.96 0.40
CA VAL A 16 -1.18 -5.35 1.55
C VAL A 16 -0.62 -6.42 2.48
N ALA A 17 -1.39 -7.48 2.78
CA ALA A 17 -0.95 -8.58 3.61
C ALA A 17 0.25 -9.33 2.98
N GLU A 18 0.19 -9.62 1.68
CA GLU A 18 1.29 -10.25 0.93
C GLU A 18 2.56 -9.39 0.95
N ALA A 19 2.43 -8.08 0.72
CA ALA A 19 3.57 -7.16 0.72
C ALA A 19 4.22 -7.05 2.12
N ILE A 20 3.41 -6.94 3.19
CA ILE A 20 3.91 -6.93 4.56
C ILE A 20 4.64 -8.25 4.87
N HIS A 21 4.04 -9.38 4.53
CA HIS A 21 4.63 -10.69 4.78
C HIS A 21 5.95 -10.88 4.02
N SER A 22 6.02 -10.46 2.75
CA SER A 22 7.27 -10.49 1.96
C SER A 22 8.37 -9.67 2.63
N GLY A 23 8.05 -8.44 3.06
CA GLY A 23 9.01 -7.60 3.78
C GLY A 23 9.48 -8.23 5.09
N GLU A 24 8.58 -8.84 5.86
CA GLU A 24 8.92 -9.57 7.09
C GLU A 24 9.89 -10.74 6.83
N MET A 25 9.67 -11.49 5.75
CA MET A 25 10.57 -12.58 5.32
C MET A 25 11.96 -12.09 4.92
N GLU A 26 12.08 -10.83 4.51
CA GLU A 26 13.34 -10.16 4.16
C GLU A 26 13.98 -9.41 5.34
N GLY A 27 13.37 -9.45 6.54
CA GLY A 27 13.84 -8.69 7.70
C GLY A 27 13.57 -7.18 7.60
N LEU A 28 12.63 -6.77 6.76
CA LEU A 28 12.21 -5.40 6.50
C LEU A 28 10.79 -5.15 7.04
N PRO A 29 10.63 -4.94 8.36
CA PRO A 29 9.32 -4.74 8.95
C PRO A 29 8.71 -3.40 8.51
N VAL A 30 7.41 -3.41 8.22
CA VAL A 30 6.66 -2.19 7.86
C VAL A 30 6.43 -1.33 9.09
N THR A 31 6.78 -0.04 8.99
CA THR A 31 6.58 0.93 10.07
C THR A 31 5.10 1.17 10.36
N ALA A 32 4.77 1.66 11.57
CA ALA A 32 3.39 2.02 11.91
C ALA A 32 2.78 3.06 10.96
N ALA A 33 3.57 4.06 10.53
CA ALA A 33 3.13 5.06 9.58
C ALA A 33 2.80 4.45 8.20
N SER A 34 3.67 3.56 7.71
CA SER A 34 3.42 2.85 6.45
C SER A 34 2.19 1.91 6.54
N ARG A 35 1.94 1.31 7.71
CA ARG A 35 0.71 0.52 7.95
C ARG A 35 -0.54 1.37 7.91
N GLN A 36 -0.50 2.59 8.45
CA GLN A 36 -1.63 3.52 8.39
C GLN A 36 -1.95 3.92 6.94
N ASP A 37 -0.94 4.28 6.13
CA ASP A 37 -1.18 4.58 4.71
C ASP A 37 -1.79 3.38 3.97
N ALA A 38 -1.31 2.16 4.27
CA ALA A 38 -1.85 0.94 3.67
C ALA A 38 -3.32 0.71 4.05
N GLN A 39 -3.73 1.07 5.27
CA GLN A 39 -5.13 1.03 5.69
C GLN A 39 -5.99 2.07 4.95
N GLU A 40 -5.47 3.28 4.74
CA GLU A 40 -6.14 4.31 3.94
C GLU A 40 -6.32 3.86 2.48
N TYR A 41 -5.32 3.18 1.92
CA TYR A 41 -5.40 2.58 0.58
C TYR A 41 -6.45 1.48 0.52
N VAL A 42 -6.47 0.57 1.49
CA VAL A 42 -7.47 -0.50 1.60
C VAL A 42 -8.89 0.06 1.67
N ALA A 43 -9.10 1.07 2.52
CA ALA A 43 -10.38 1.76 2.66
C ALA A 43 -10.79 2.56 1.39
N GLY A 44 -9.84 2.81 0.50
CA GLY A 44 -10.03 3.60 -0.72
C GLY A 44 -10.12 5.09 -0.50
N ASN A 45 -9.58 5.57 0.63
CA ASN A 45 -9.37 6.99 0.88
C ASN A 45 -8.21 7.54 0.05
N ILE A 46 -7.23 6.69 -0.29
CA ILE A 46 -6.13 7.00 -1.21
C ILE A 46 -6.02 5.92 -2.28
N ASP A 47 -5.45 6.27 -3.43
CA ASP A 47 -5.09 5.30 -4.47
C ASP A 47 -3.65 4.80 -4.32
N SER A 48 -3.23 3.93 -5.24
CA SER A 48 -1.87 3.37 -5.22
C SER A 48 -0.78 4.42 -5.48
N ASP A 49 -1.08 5.45 -6.25
CA ASP A 49 -0.09 6.46 -6.63
C ASP A 49 0.18 7.38 -5.44
N GLU A 50 -0.86 7.76 -4.71
CA GLU A 50 -0.72 8.49 -3.45
C GLU A 50 -0.02 7.64 -2.37
N LEU A 51 -0.34 6.35 -2.25
CA LEU A 51 0.37 5.44 -1.32
C LEU A 51 1.87 5.42 -1.59
N VAL A 52 2.27 5.33 -2.87
CA VAL A 52 3.68 5.38 -3.29
C VAL A 52 4.29 6.74 -3.01
N ALA A 53 3.60 7.83 -3.34
CA ALA A 53 4.11 9.19 -3.10
C ALA A 53 4.41 9.42 -1.61
N ARG A 54 3.49 9.06 -0.71
CA ARG A 54 3.71 9.17 0.75
C ARG A 54 4.91 8.37 1.22
N ALA A 55 5.11 7.17 0.68
CA ALA A 55 6.29 6.36 0.97
C ALA A 55 7.58 7.05 0.48
N ARG A 56 7.58 7.60 -0.73
CA ARG A 56 8.74 8.32 -1.29
C ARG A 56 9.09 9.57 -0.48
N THR A 57 8.10 10.41 -0.17
CA THR A 57 8.30 11.59 0.69
C THR A 57 8.89 11.21 2.04
N ARG A 58 8.38 10.15 2.67
CA ARG A 58 8.87 9.66 3.98
C ARG A 58 10.36 9.30 3.95
N TYR A 59 10.84 8.77 2.83
CA TYR A 59 12.23 8.35 2.66
C TYR A 59 13.07 9.38 1.87
N GLY A 60 12.55 10.58 1.59
CA GLY A 60 13.27 11.63 0.86
C GLY A 60 13.57 11.28 -0.60
N LEU A 61 12.66 10.54 -1.26
CA LEU A 61 12.82 10.03 -2.62
C LEU A 61 12.06 10.86 -3.67
N ASP A 62 11.53 12.04 -3.32
CA ASP A 62 10.80 12.92 -4.24
C ASP A 62 11.72 13.79 -5.11
#